data_AF-A0A7C3P0M9-F1
#
_entry.id   AF-A0A7C3P0M9-F1
#
_cell.length_a   1.000
_cell.length_b   1.000
_cell.length_c   1.000
_cell.angle_alpha   90.00
_cell.angle_beta   90.00
_cell.angle_gamma   90.00
#
_symmetry.space_group_name_H-M   'P 1'
#
loop_
_entity.id
_entity.type
_entity.pdbx_description
1 polymer ?
#
loop_
_entity_poly.entity_id
_entity_poly.type
_entity_poly.pdbx_seq_one_letter_code
_entity_poly.pdbx_strand_id
1 'polypeptide(L)'
;MTRRDFLKTTAVGIAGAGLASFPFESVAQKGVEPPPIKPEKDAILRVLRWEVFVQGDKDLWIQNTKKWEEKTGCKVMTEWLSWEDVRPKAAMAASVGAGHDIVLGWHDDPHLY
;
A
#
# COMPACT_ATOMS: atom_id res chain seq x y z
N MET A 1 -0.94 -17.60 -43.43
CA MET A 1 -0.80 -17.30 -41.99
C MET A 1 0.67 -17.47 -41.61
N THR A 2 1.38 -16.38 -41.28
CA THR A 2 2.82 -16.46 -40.96
C THR A 2 3.03 -16.72 -39.46
N ARG A 3 4.22 -17.18 -39.04
CA ARG A 3 4.55 -17.41 -37.61
C ARG A 3 4.28 -16.18 -36.73
N ARG A 4 4.47 -14.97 -37.29
CA ARG A 4 4.22 -13.69 -36.62
C ARG A 4 2.72 -13.43 -36.43
N ASP A 5 1.89 -13.85 -37.39
CA ASP A 5 0.43 -13.75 -37.31
C ASP A 5 -0.13 -14.76 -36.30
N PHE A 6 0.47 -15.95 -36.21
CA PHE A 6 0.12 -16.94 -35.18
C PHE A 6 0.43 -16.42 -33.78
N LEU A 7 1.63 -15.86 -33.55
CA LEU A 7 1.99 -15.31 -32.24
C LEU A 7 1.12 -14.12 -31.84
N LYS A 8 0.77 -13.22 -32.76
CA LYS A 8 -0.13 -12.09 -32.47
C LYS A 8 -1.54 -12.54 -32.11
N THR A 9 -2.09 -13.50 -32.88
CA THR A 9 -3.44 -14.03 -32.64
C THR A 9 -3.51 -14.79 -31.32
N THR A 10 -2.49 -15.59 -31.01
CA THR A 10 -2.42 -16.37 -29.76
C THR A 10 -2.12 -15.49 -28.54
N ALA A 11 -1.30 -14.44 -28.66
CA ALA A 11 -1.03 -13.49 -27.58
C ALA A 11 -2.29 -12.71 -27.17
N VAL A 12 -3.14 -12.32 -28.12
CA VAL A 12 -4.43 -11.66 -27.85
C VAL A 12 -5.42 -12.65 -27.20
N GLY A 13 -5.43 -13.92 -27.65
CA GLY A 13 -6.30 -14.95 -27.08
C GLY A 13 -5.95 -15.35 -25.64
N ILE A 14 -4.66 -15.41 -25.29
CA ILE A 14 -4.21 -15.84 -23.96
C ILE A 14 -4.15 -14.67 -22.97
N ALA A 15 -3.73 -13.47 -23.38
CA ALA A 15 -3.69 -12.32 -22.49
C ALA A 15 -5.10 -11.82 -22.13
N GLY A 16 -6.05 -11.84 -23.08
CA GLY A 16 -7.43 -11.43 -22.85
C GLY A 16 -8.20 -12.37 -21.92
N ALA A 17 -8.00 -13.69 -22.06
CA ALA A 17 -8.65 -14.68 -21.20
C ALA A 17 -7.99 -14.80 -19.82
N GLY A 18 -6.66 -14.72 -19.76
CA GLY A 18 -5.91 -14.82 -18.50
C GLY A 18 -6.16 -13.63 -17.58
N LEU A 19 -6.00 -12.39 -18.08
CA LEU A 19 -6.15 -11.17 -17.28
C LEU A 19 -7.61 -10.88 -16.90
N ALA A 20 -8.59 -11.27 -17.74
CA ALA A 20 -10.01 -11.16 -17.38
C ALA A 20 -10.44 -12.20 -16.32
N SER A 21 -9.73 -13.32 -16.23
CA SER A 21 -9.97 -14.37 -15.23
C SER A 21 -9.17 -14.15 -13.95
N PHE A 22 -8.19 -13.25 -13.94
CA PHE A 22 -7.56 -12.80 -12.70
C PHE A 22 -8.59 -11.98 -11.92
N PRO A 23 -9.02 -12.43 -10.74
CA PRO A 23 -9.96 -11.70 -9.93
C PRO A 23 -9.19 -10.57 -9.24
N PHE A 24 -8.80 -9.53 -9.97
CA PHE A 24 -8.34 -8.29 -9.35
C PHE A 24 -9.40 -7.75 -8.37
N GLU A 25 -10.67 -8.08 -8.60
CA GLU A 25 -11.77 -7.81 -7.66
C GLU A 25 -11.70 -8.61 -6.36
N SER A 26 -11.02 -9.76 -6.29
CA SER A 26 -10.83 -10.48 -5.02
C SER A 26 -9.81 -9.81 -4.09
N VAL A 27 -9.00 -8.88 -4.62
CA VAL A 27 -8.05 -8.09 -3.83
C VAL A 27 -8.72 -6.84 -3.25
N ALA A 28 -9.83 -6.39 -3.84
CA ALA A 28 -10.65 -5.31 -3.30
C ALA A 28 -11.84 -5.89 -2.53
N GLN A 29 -11.91 -5.70 -1.21
CA GLN A 29 -13.11 -5.98 -0.43
C GLN A 29 -14.28 -5.09 -0.92
N LYS A 30 -14.94 -5.49 -2.01
CA LYS A 30 -16.15 -4.84 -2.51
C LYS A 30 -17.28 -5.12 -1.52
N GLY A 31 -17.91 -4.05 -1.03
CA GLY A 31 -19.14 -4.14 -0.22
C GLY A 31 -18.95 -4.03 1.29
N VAL A 32 -17.74 -3.79 1.80
CA VAL A 32 -17.55 -3.40 3.20
C VAL A 32 -17.70 -1.88 3.27
N GLU A 33 -18.79 -1.39 3.87
CA GLU A 33 -18.89 0.03 4.21
C GLU A 33 -17.74 0.39 5.14
N PRO A 34 -16.92 1.41 4.79
CA PRO A 34 -15.89 1.89 5.70
C PRO A 34 -16.54 2.24 7.04
N PRO A 35 -15.94 1.87 8.18
CA PRO A 35 -16.47 2.29 9.47
C PRO A 35 -16.60 3.82 9.48
N PRO A 36 -17.66 4.39 10.09
CA PRO A 36 -17.96 5.82 10.06
C PRO A 36 -17.01 6.61 10.98
N ILE A 37 -15.71 6.47 10.76
CA ILE A 37 -14.65 7.15 11.48
C ILE A 37 -14.42 8.46 10.76
N LYS A 38 -14.81 9.57 11.40
CA LYS A 38 -14.41 10.91 10.97
C LYS A 38 -13.05 11.22 11.60
N PRO A 39 -11.99 11.44 10.80
CA PRO A 39 -10.72 11.88 11.34
C PRO A 39 -10.86 13.21 12.08
N GLU A 40 -10.00 13.43 13.06
CA GLU A 40 -9.91 14.71 13.76
C GLU A 40 -9.54 15.84 12.78
N LYS A 41 -10.05 17.04 13.05
CA LYS A 41 -9.82 18.20 12.17
C LYS A 41 -8.32 18.54 12.15
N ASP A 42 -7.80 18.78 10.95
CA ASP A 42 -6.40 19.18 10.70
C ASP A 42 -5.35 18.15 11.16
N ALA A 43 -5.75 16.88 11.35
CA ALA A 43 -4.85 15.82 11.76
C ALA A 43 -3.78 15.50 10.70
N ILE A 44 -2.60 15.13 11.18
CA ILE A 44 -1.48 14.65 10.36
C ILE A 44 -1.21 13.20 10.75
N LEU A 45 -1.48 12.28 9.82
CA LEU A 45 -1.18 10.86 9.97
C LEU A 45 0.28 10.60 9.60
N ARG A 46 1.09 10.22 10.58
CA ARG A 46 2.50 9.84 10.40
C ARG A 46 2.58 8.33 10.21
N VAL A 47 3.14 7.92 9.08
CA VAL A 47 3.29 6.51 8.72
C VAL A 47 4.76 6.17 8.56
N LEU A 48 5.24 5.20 9.34
CA LEU A 48 6.54 4.57 9.13
C LEU A 48 6.37 3.38 8.20
N ARG A 49 6.98 3.44 7.02
CA ARG A 49 6.87 2.38 6.02
C ARG A 49 8.23 2.05 5.42
N TRP A 50 8.53 0.76 5.25
CA TRP A 50 9.67 0.35 4.46
C TRP A 50 9.41 0.57 2.96
N GLU A 51 10.41 1.02 2.23
CA GLU A 51 10.34 1.16 0.78
C GLU A 51 10.70 -0.15 0.09
N VAL A 52 9.77 -0.67 -0.71
CA VAL A 52 10.00 -1.83 -1.56
C VAL A 52 10.82 -1.38 -2.77
N PHE A 53 11.71 -2.24 -3.29
CA PHE A 53 12.46 -1.97 -4.52
C PHE A 53 11.57 -1.88 -5.78
N VAL A 54 10.29 -2.26 -5.67
CA VAL A 54 9.33 -2.21 -6.77
C VAL A 54 8.63 -0.85 -6.78
N GLN A 55 8.99 -0.02 -7.75
CA GLN A 55 8.45 1.34 -7.91
C GLN A 55 6.90 1.38 -7.93
N GLY A 56 6.27 0.39 -8.56
CA GLY A 56 4.81 0.32 -8.67
C GLY A 56 4.08 0.24 -7.32
N ASP A 57 4.70 -0.34 -6.30
CA ASP A 57 4.12 -0.38 -4.95
C ASP A 57 4.11 1.02 -4.31
N LYS A 58 5.24 1.74 -4.38
CA LYS A 58 5.36 3.10 -3.86
C LYS A 58 4.41 4.06 -4.58
N ASP A 59 4.30 3.94 -5.89
CA ASP A 59 3.40 4.77 -6.69
C ASP A 59 1.94 4.53 -6.30
N LEU A 60 1.54 3.27 -6.13
CA LEU A 60 0.18 2.92 -5.71
C LEU A 60 -0.12 3.42 -4.29
N TRP A 61 0.85 3.32 -3.38
CA TRP A 61 0.74 3.89 -2.03
C TRP A 61 0.52 5.40 -2.06
N ILE A 62 1.31 6.13 -2.83
CA ILE A 62 1.18 7.59 -2.98
C ILE A 62 -0.18 7.96 -3.60
N GLN A 63 -0.65 7.21 -4.59
CA GLN A 63 -1.97 7.45 -5.19
C GLN A 63 -3.11 7.23 -4.19
N ASN A 64 -3.03 6.18 -3.36
CA ASN A 64 -4.06 5.86 -2.38
C ASN A 64 -4.07 6.86 -1.21
N THR A 65 -2.89 7.26 -0.72
CA THR A 65 -2.78 8.28 0.34
C THR A 65 -3.31 9.63 -0.13
N LYS A 66 -3.01 10.07 -1.36
CA LYS A 66 -3.61 11.28 -1.94
C LYS A 66 -5.14 11.22 -2.00
N LYS A 67 -5.71 10.11 -2.47
CA LYS A 67 -7.18 9.92 -2.48
C LYS A 67 -7.77 9.97 -1.08
N TRP A 68 -7.04 9.49 -0.07
CA TRP A 68 -7.46 9.59 1.32
C TRP A 68 -7.43 11.03 1.81
N GLU A 69 -6.33 11.78 1.57
CA GLU A 69 -6.23 13.20 1.93
C GLU A 69 -7.35 14.04 1.29
N GLU A 70 -7.68 13.80 0.02
CA GLU A 70 -8.76 14.49 -0.68
C GLU A 70 -10.14 14.22 -0.06
N LYS A 71 -10.36 13.00 0.43
CA LYS A 71 -11.64 12.60 1.05
C LYS A 71 -11.79 13.08 2.48
N THR A 72 -10.69 13.14 3.23
CA THR A 72 -10.71 13.44 4.68
C THR A 72 -10.31 14.88 5.01
N GLY A 73 -9.60 15.56 4.11
CA GLY A 73 -8.99 16.87 4.38
C GLY A 73 -7.76 16.81 5.28
N CYS A 74 -7.37 15.63 5.77
CA CYS A 74 -6.19 15.42 6.62
C CYS A 74 -4.93 15.17 5.78
N LYS A 75 -3.75 15.22 6.41
CA LYS A 75 -2.46 14.97 5.75
C LYS A 75 -1.85 13.64 6.13
N VAL A 76 -1.13 13.02 5.19
CA VAL A 76 -0.36 11.79 5.41
C VAL A 76 1.12 12.08 5.17
N MET A 77 1.93 11.90 6.21
CA MET A 77 3.38 11.96 6.13
C MET A 77 3.94 10.55 6.19
N THR A 78 4.37 10.01 5.05
CA THR A 78 5.04 8.71 5.00
C THR A 78 6.55 8.89 5.07
N GLU A 79 7.17 8.28 6.08
CA GLU A 79 8.61 8.13 6.17
C GLU A 79 9.04 6.78 5.58
N TRP A 80 10.01 6.83 4.68
CA TRP A 80 10.50 5.70 3.91
C TRP A 80 11.87 5.26 4.41
N LEU A 81 12.01 3.98 4.73
CA LEU A 81 13.25 3.40 5.23
C LEU A 81 13.55 2.07 4.55
N SER A 82 14.78 1.57 4.70
CA SER A 82 15.06 0.17 4.43
C SER A 82 14.29 -0.73 5.41
N TRP A 83 13.93 -1.92 4.95
CA TRP A 83 13.22 -2.93 5.74
C TRP A 83 13.88 -3.19 7.11
N GLU A 84 15.20 -3.41 7.12
CA GLU A 84 15.94 -3.76 8.34
C GLU A 84 15.96 -2.63 9.38
N ASP A 85 15.74 -1.39 8.93
CA ASP A 85 15.80 -0.20 9.76
C ASP A 85 14.45 0.17 10.41
N VAL A 86 13.34 -0.44 9.97
CA VAL A 86 12.00 -0.14 10.51
C VAL A 86 11.90 -0.53 11.98
N ARG A 87 12.32 -1.75 12.33
CA ARG A 87 12.27 -2.27 13.71
C ARG A 87 13.08 -1.45 14.71
N PRO A 88 14.40 -1.20 14.51
CA PRO A 88 15.17 -0.41 15.46
C PRO A 88 14.65 1.02 15.57
N LYS A 89 14.12 1.60 14.48
CA LYS A 89 13.51 2.93 14.52
C LYS A 89 12.18 2.96 15.27
N ALA A 90 11.30 1.99 15.03
CA ALA A 90 10.03 1.87 15.74
C ALA A 90 10.27 1.69 17.25
N ALA A 91 11.20 0.82 17.64
CA ALA A 91 11.60 0.62 19.03
C ALA A 91 12.12 1.91 19.68
N MET A 92 12.99 2.64 18.98
CA MET A 92 13.47 3.94 19.44
C MET A 92 12.31 4.93 19.59
N ALA A 93 11.46 5.09 18.58
CA ALA A 93 10.37 6.06 18.59
C ALA A 93 9.33 5.77 19.70
N ALA A 94 9.09 4.48 19.99
CA ALA A 94 8.29 4.04 21.13
C ALA A 94 8.92 4.46 22.48
N SER A 95 10.24 4.25 22.64
CA SER A 95 10.93 4.59 23.89
C SER A 95 10.90 6.09 24.24
N VAL A 96 10.84 6.98 23.24
CA VAL A 96 10.81 8.45 23.45
C VAL A 96 9.39 9.02 23.45
N GLY A 97 8.36 8.18 23.22
CA GLY A 97 6.96 8.62 23.13
C GLY A 97 6.66 9.52 21.93
N ALA A 98 7.50 9.50 20.90
CA ALA A 98 7.39 10.32 19.69
C ALA A 98 7.23 9.44 18.44
N GLY A 99 6.48 8.34 18.58
CA GLY A 99 6.21 7.35 17.54
C GLY A 99 5.38 7.86 16.37
N HIS A 100 5.49 7.17 15.24
CA HIS A 100 4.54 7.27 14.14
C HIS A 100 3.20 6.66 14.56
N ASP A 101 2.10 7.18 14.00
CA ASP A 101 0.74 6.69 14.31
C ASP A 101 0.50 5.28 13.74
N ILE A 102 1.14 4.98 12.61
CA ILE A 102 1.11 3.67 11.96
C ILE A 102 2.53 3.26 11.63
N VAL A 103 2.90 2.03 12.02
CA VAL A 103 4.16 1.39 11.64
C VAL A 103 3.85 0.14 10.82
N LEU A 104 4.37 0.08 9.59
CA LEU A 104 4.32 -1.12 8.76
C LEU A 104 5.55 -1.99 9.05
N GLY A 105 5.40 -2.89 10.03
CA GLY A 105 6.38 -3.92 10.39
C GLY A 105 6.02 -5.32 9.86
N TRP A 106 6.74 -6.34 10.35
CA TRP A 106 6.37 -7.74 10.16
C TRP A 106 5.39 -8.23 11.22
N HIS A 107 4.80 -9.40 10.97
CA HIS A 107 3.75 -10.03 11.77
C HIS A 107 4.07 -10.14 13.27
N ASP A 108 5.35 -10.29 13.63
CA ASP A 108 5.84 -10.49 14.99
C ASP A 108 6.26 -9.19 15.71
N ASP A 109 6.45 -8.09 14.99
CA ASP A 109 6.98 -6.84 15.54
C ASP A 109 6.16 -6.23 16.70
N PRO A 110 4.81 -6.25 16.71
CA PRO A 110 4.03 -5.63 17.79
C PRO A 110 4.16 -6.32 19.16
N HIS A 111 4.66 -7.56 19.22
CA HIS A 111 4.81 -8.30 20.48
C HIS A 111 6.21 -8.14 21.10
N LEU A 112 7.11 -7.43 20.42
CA LEU A 112 8.51 -7.27 20.83
C LEU A 112 8.80 -5.93 21.52
N TYR A 113 7.83 -5.01 21.56
CA TYR A 113 7.99 -3.63 22.07
C TYR A 113 6.84 -3.20 22.97
#